data_AF-A0A5C6LLG4-F1
#
_entry.id   AF-A0A5C6LLG4-F1
#
_cell.length_a   1.000
_cell.length_b   1.000
_cell.length_c   1.000
_cell.angle_alpha   90.00
_cell.angle_beta   90.00
_cell.angle_gamma   90.00
#
_symmetry.space_group_name_H-M   'P 1'
#
loop_
_entity.id
_entity.type
_entity.pdbx_description
1 polymer ?
#
loop_
_entity_poly.entity_id
_entity_poly.type
_entity_poly.pdbx_seq_one_letter_code
_entity_poly.pdbx_strand_id
1 'polypeptide(L)'
;MLRLADIPDKGRSPSADKRWQWGKSRPVCHQIPRGLPAIVTTDPEELMQVIQHERRIELFSEWGHRWMDLKRTHHVDDVMKKAAIAKGTDWAIYAQWYPIPRSEIILNKHLSQNEGYHD
;
A
#
# COMPACT_ATOMS: atom_id res chain seq x y z
N MET A 1 -29.64 -2.72 2.34
CA MET A 1 -30.99 -2.95 2.89
C MET A 1 -30.92 -2.71 4.40
N LEU A 2 -31.26 -1.51 4.85
CA LEU A 2 -31.27 -1.13 6.29
C LEU A 2 -32.68 -1.37 6.85
N ARG A 3 -32.78 -1.98 8.02
CA ARG A 3 -34.01 -1.92 8.83
C ARG A 3 -33.71 -1.19 10.13
N LEU A 4 -34.26 0.02 10.23
CA LEU A 4 -34.62 0.66 11.49
C LEU A 4 -35.73 -0.18 12.13
N ALA A 5 -35.60 -0.50 13.41
CA ALA A 5 -36.71 -0.82 14.28
C ALA A 5 -36.42 -0.22 15.67
N ASP A 6 -37.17 0.83 15.98
CA ASP A 6 -37.87 1.06 17.25
C ASP A 6 -37.07 1.29 18.55
N ILE A 7 -37.04 2.57 18.93
CA ILE A 7 -36.92 3.17 20.27
C ILE A 7 -38.29 2.98 21.00
N PRO A 8 -38.48 2.86 22.34
CA PRO A 8 -37.71 3.43 23.48
C PRO A 8 -37.51 2.55 24.75
N ASP A 9 -36.57 2.92 25.62
CA ASP A 9 -36.84 2.90 27.08
C ASP A 9 -36.04 3.99 27.83
N LYS A 10 -36.73 4.70 28.72
CA LYS A 10 -36.19 5.73 29.60
C LYS A 10 -35.87 5.12 30.96
N GLY A 11 -34.59 5.17 31.34
CA GLY A 11 -34.18 5.32 32.73
C GLY A 11 -33.73 4.07 33.48
N ARG A 12 -32.42 3.87 33.59
CA ARG A 12 -31.75 3.38 34.80
C ARG A 12 -30.28 3.83 34.82
N SER A 13 -29.79 4.14 36.01
CA SER A 13 -28.52 4.82 36.35
C SER A 13 -27.23 4.05 36.00
N PRO A 14 -26.07 4.71 36.01
CA PRO A 14 -24.87 4.29 35.29
C PRO A 14 -24.05 3.31 36.13
N SER A 15 -23.93 2.07 35.66
CA SER A 15 -22.92 1.16 36.19
C SER A 15 -22.37 0.28 35.08
N ALA A 16 -21.07 0.48 34.84
CA ALA A 16 -20.14 -0.53 34.41
C ALA A 16 -20.55 -1.43 33.23
N ASP A 17 -20.50 -0.89 32.01
CA ASP A 17 -20.21 -1.73 30.85
C ASP A 17 -19.29 -1.01 29.86
N LYS A 18 -17.98 -1.11 30.11
CA LYS A 18 -16.92 -0.59 29.22
C LYS A 18 -16.68 -1.51 28.02
N ARG A 19 -17.67 -2.30 27.60
CA ARG A 19 -17.49 -3.33 26.58
C ARG A 19 -17.54 -2.79 25.14
N TRP A 20 -18.09 -1.59 24.93
CA TRP A 20 -18.23 -1.02 23.58
C TRP A 20 -18.02 0.51 23.54
N GLN A 21 -16.79 0.96 23.77
CA GLN A 21 -16.39 2.32 23.37
C GLN A 21 -15.91 2.33 21.92
N TRP A 22 -16.87 2.34 20.98
CA TRP A 22 -16.63 2.57 19.56
C TRP A 22 -16.37 4.07 19.29
N GLY A 23 -15.25 4.57 19.78
CA GLY A 23 -14.93 6.01 19.69
C GLY A 23 -13.50 6.40 20.03
N LYS A 24 -12.58 5.44 20.08
CA LYS A 24 -11.15 5.73 20.05
C LYS A 24 -10.62 5.06 18.80
N SER A 25 -10.10 5.86 17.88
CA SER A 25 -9.19 5.44 16.82
C SER A 25 -8.22 4.42 17.43
N ARG A 26 -8.50 3.13 17.21
CA ARG A 26 -7.58 2.08 17.64
C ARG A 26 -6.38 2.26 16.73
N PRO A 27 -5.17 2.57 17.24
CA PRO A 27 -4.00 2.46 16.41
C PRO A 27 -3.94 0.99 16.01
N VAL A 28 -4.21 0.69 14.75
CA VAL A 28 -3.99 -0.63 14.18
C VAL A 28 -2.48 -0.76 14.02
N CYS A 29 -1.84 -0.98 15.16
CA CYS A 29 -0.45 -1.37 15.33
C CYS A 29 -0.40 -2.12 16.67
N HIS A 30 -1.11 -3.25 16.74
CA HIS A 30 -0.80 -4.25 17.76
C HIS A 30 0.37 -5.07 17.23
N GLN A 31 1.56 -4.57 17.56
CA GLN A 31 2.75 -5.32 17.96
C GLN A 31 3.34 -6.27 16.93
N ILE A 32 4.24 -5.70 16.13
CA ILE A 32 5.42 -6.43 15.66
C ILE A 32 6.47 -6.31 16.79
N PRO A 33 7.02 -7.41 17.35
CA PRO A 33 7.98 -7.35 18.45
C PRO A 33 9.38 -7.01 17.89
N ARG A 34 9.60 -5.74 17.52
CA ARG A 34 10.89 -5.25 17.02
C ARG A 34 11.56 -4.17 17.86
N GLY A 35 11.22 -4.02 19.14
CA GLY A 35 11.92 -3.09 20.05
C GLY A 35 12.03 -1.64 19.56
N LEU A 36 11.20 -1.25 18.59
CA LEU A 36 11.21 0.07 17.96
C LEU A 36 10.39 1.06 18.83
N PRO A 37 10.80 2.33 18.88
CA PRO A 37 10.05 3.35 19.59
C PRO A 37 8.64 3.50 19.00
N ALA A 38 7.67 3.82 19.85
CA ALA A 38 6.29 4.02 19.42
C ALA A 38 6.19 5.19 18.44
N ILE A 39 5.47 4.98 17.34
CA ILE A 39 5.18 6.02 16.34
C ILE A 39 4.11 6.96 16.94
N VAL A 40 4.45 8.25 17.10
CA VAL A 40 3.57 9.26 17.73
C VAL A 40 2.87 10.15 16.68
N THR A 41 3.23 9.98 15.42
CA THR A 41 2.75 10.79 14.31
C THR A 41 1.25 10.62 14.06
N THR A 42 0.54 11.75 13.88
CA THR A 42 -0.89 11.78 13.49
C THR A 42 -1.12 12.13 12.03
N ASP A 43 -0.08 12.53 11.30
CA ASP A 43 -0.15 12.82 9.87
C ASP A 43 -0.27 11.53 9.03
N PRO A 44 -1.29 11.39 8.18
CA PRO A 44 -1.48 10.20 7.35
C PRO A 44 -0.34 9.92 6.36
N GLU A 45 0.30 10.96 5.80
CA GLU A 45 1.36 10.78 4.81
C GLU A 45 2.64 10.26 5.48
N GLU A 46 3.05 10.88 6.58
CA GLU A 46 4.19 10.42 7.37
C GLU A 46 3.95 9.01 7.93
N LEU A 47 2.74 8.70 8.40
CA LEU A 47 2.37 7.34 8.83
C LEU A 47 2.52 6.32 7.69
N MET A 48 2.09 6.69 6.48
CA MET A 48 2.23 5.84 5.30
C MET A 48 3.70 5.58 4.94
N GLN A 49 4.56 6.59 5.06
CA GLN A 49 6.00 6.43 4.83
C GLN A 49 6.64 5.48 5.85
N VAL A 50 6.28 5.59 7.13
CA VAL A 50 6.76 4.68 8.18
C VAL A 50 6.29 3.25 7.90
N ILE A 51 5.02 3.05 7.54
CA ILE A 51 4.50 1.72 7.18
C ILE A 51 5.27 1.14 5.98
N GLN A 52 5.54 1.93 4.94
CA GLN A 52 6.31 1.48 3.78
C GLN A 52 7.77 1.16 4.11
N HIS A 53 8.35 1.86 5.08
CA HIS A 53 9.70 1.58 5.58
C HIS A 53 9.74 0.25 6.32
N GLU A 54 8.85 0.04 7.29
CA GLU A 54 8.77 -1.20 8.07
C GLU A 54 8.50 -2.41 7.18
N ARG A 55 7.55 -2.30 6.24
CA ARG A 55 7.26 -3.36 5.26
C ARG A 55 8.47 -3.75 4.42
N ARG A 56 9.31 -2.79 4.03
CA ARG A 56 10.55 -3.06 3.27
C ARG A 56 11.53 -3.89 4.09
N ILE A 57 11.65 -3.60 5.39
CA ILE A 57 12.58 -4.28 6.28
C ILE A 57 12.04 -5.67 6.64
N GLU A 58 10.75 -5.79 6.96
CA GLU A 58 10.12 -7.09 7.26
C GLU A 58 10.15 -8.05 6.08
N LEU A 59 9.72 -7.59 4.91
CA LEU A 59 9.56 -8.44 3.72
C LEU A 59 10.79 -8.38 2.80
N PHE A 60 11.98 -8.16 3.37
CA PHE A 60 13.20 -8.02 2.59
C PHE A 60 13.51 -9.32 1.84
N SER A 61 13.64 -9.24 0.51
CA SER A 61 13.88 -10.34 -0.43
C SER A 61 12.74 -11.36 -0.63
N GLU A 62 11.58 -11.15 -0.02
CA GLU A 62 10.42 -12.02 -0.22
C GLU A 62 9.63 -11.60 -1.47
N TRP A 63 9.53 -12.51 -2.46
CA TRP A 63 8.59 -12.48 -3.60
C TRP A 63 8.54 -11.16 -4.39
N GLY A 64 9.57 -10.32 -4.29
CA GLY A 64 9.60 -9.02 -4.95
C GLY A 64 8.55 -8.03 -4.42
N HIS A 65 8.08 -8.15 -3.17
CA HIS A 65 7.10 -7.23 -2.58
C HIS A 65 7.50 -5.76 -2.73
N ARG A 66 8.80 -5.48 -2.66
CA ARG A 66 9.35 -4.14 -2.86
C ARG A 66 8.96 -3.54 -4.21
N TRP A 67 8.96 -4.32 -5.29
CA TRP A 67 8.60 -3.86 -6.63
C TRP A 67 7.10 -3.54 -6.71
N MET A 68 6.26 -4.42 -6.17
CA MET A 68 4.80 -4.23 -6.18
C MET A 68 4.36 -3.03 -5.35
N ASP A 69 4.97 -2.83 -4.17
CA ASP A 69 4.66 -1.68 -3.32
C ASP A 69 5.03 -0.36 -4.00
N LEU A 70 6.18 -0.29 -4.68
CA LEU A 70 6.58 0.91 -5.43
C LEU A 70 5.64 1.22 -6.60
N LYS A 71 5.16 0.17 -7.31
CA LYS A 71 4.22 0.35 -8.42
C LYS A 71 2.87 0.89 -7.93
N ARG A 72 2.38 0.37 -6.81
CA ARG A 72 1.10 0.80 -6.21
C ARG A 72 1.15 2.23 -5.68
N THR A 73 2.31 2.67 -5.18
CA THR A 73 2.48 4.02 -4.65
C THR A 73 2.95 5.03 -5.69
N HIS A 74 3.22 4.61 -6.94
CA HIS A 74 3.79 5.45 -8.00
C HIS A 74 5.17 6.06 -7.68
N HIS A 75 5.95 5.42 -6.80
CA HIS A 75 7.30 5.86 -6.43
C HIS A 75 8.42 5.08 -7.15
N VAL A 76 8.08 4.26 -8.16
CA VAL A 76 9.07 3.47 -8.92
C VAL A 76 10.12 4.37 -9.55
N ASP A 77 9.71 5.44 -10.23
CA ASP A 77 10.64 6.26 -11.01
C ASP A 77 11.68 6.94 -10.13
N ASP A 78 11.27 7.45 -8.96
CA ASP A 78 12.19 8.14 -8.03
C ASP A 78 13.26 7.20 -7.48
N VAL A 79 12.89 5.94 -7.22
CA VAL A 79 13.81 4.93 -6.70
C VAL A 79 14.68 4.36 -7.81
N MET A 80 14.08 4.03 -8.95
CA MET A 80 14.77 3.38 -10.06
C MET A 80 15.71 4.32 -10.79
N LYS A 81 15.38 5.62 -10.93
CA LYS A 81 16.33 6.62 -11.46
C LYS A 81 17.62 6.65 -10.64
N LYS A 82 17.52 6.68 -9.31
CA LYS A 82 18.69 6.65 -8.41
C LYS A 82 19.46 5.33 -8.53
N ALA A 83 18.75 4.21 -8.59
CA ALA A 83 19.36 2.89 -8.73
C ALA A 83 20.03 2.68 -10.09
N ALA A 84 19.47 3.24 -11.17
CA ALA A 84 20.01 3.14 -12.51
C ALA A 84 21.31 3.96 -12.64
N ILE A 85 21.34 5.19 -12.11
CA ILE A 85 22.55 6.01 -12.03
C ILE A 85 23.67 5.24 -11.30
N ALA A 86 23.35 4.60 -10.17
CA ALA A 86 24.32 3.81 -9.41
C ALA A 86 24.85 2.59 -10.19
N LYS A 87 24.06 2.05 -11.14
CA LYS A 87 24.45 0.94 -12.01
C LYS A 87 25.08 1.39 -13.34
N GLY A 88 25.18 2.69 -13.60
CA GLY A 88 25.68 3.25 -14.86
C GLY A 88 24.72 3.06 -16.04
N THR A 89 23.42 2.91 -15.79
CA THR A 89 22.38 2.75 -16.80
C THR A 89 21.33 3.84 -16.67
N ASP A 90 20.58 4.13 -17.74
CA ASP A 90 19.44 5.03 -17.67
C ASP A 90 18.14 4.27 -17.40
N TRP A 91 17.27 4.86 -16.56
CA TRP A 91 15.94 4.33 -16.29
C TRP A 91 14.93 4.87 -17.31
N ALA A 92 14.27 3.97 -18.04
CA ALA A 92 13.14 4.30 -18.88
C ALA A 92 11.83 4.19 -18.09
N ILE A 93 11.00 5.22 -18.10
CA ILE A 93 9.74 5.28 -17.33
C ILE A 93 8.80 4.12 -17.69
N TYR A 94 8.71 3.77 -18.97
CA TYR A 94 7.86 2.67 -19.44
C TYR A 94 8.33 1.28 -18.96
N ALA A 95 9.59 1.14 -18.51
CA ALA A 95 10.14 -0.12 -18.01
C ALA A 95 9.52 -0.56 -16.67
N GLN A 96 8.64 0.24 -16.09
CA GLN A 96 7.77 -0.17 -14.98
C GLN A 96 6.71 -1.21 -15.40
N TRP A 97 6.36 -1.27 -16.69
CA TRP A 97 5.40 -2.21 -17.26
C TRP A 97 6.14 -3.34 -17.98
N TYR A 98 5.56 -4.54 -17.98
CA TYR A 98 6.11 -5.62 -18.79
C TYR A 98 5.64 -5.47 -20.24
N PRO A 99 6.48 -5.78 -21.22
CA PRO A 99 6.07 -5.80 -22.62
C PRO A 99 5.04 -6.90 -22.84
N ILE A 100 4.00 -6.60 -23.63
CA ILE A 100 3.07 -7.62 -24.09
C ILE A 100 3.80 -8.52 -25.10
N PRO A 101 3.74 -9.86 -24.99
CA PRO A 101 4.39 -10.75 -25.95
C PRO A 101 3.87 -10.55 -27.38
N ARG A 102 4.80 -10.53 -28.36
CA ARG A 102 4.46 -10.32 -29.77
C ARG A 102 3.47 -11.34 -30.33
N SER A 103 3.52 -12.59 -29.86
CA SER A 103 2.57 -13.64 -30.26
C SER A 103 1.12 -13.26 -29.98
N GLU A 104 0.85 -12.62 -28.84
CA GLU A 104 -0.48 -12.19 -28.43
C GLU A 104 -0.96 -11.00 -29.27
N ILE A 105 -0.06 -10.07 -29.61
CA ILE A 105 -0.35 -8.92 -30.48
C ILE A 105 -0.69 -9.38 -31.90
N ILE A 106 0.02 -10.40 -32.43
CA ILE A 106 -0.28 -10.97 -33.75
C ILE A 106 -1.61 -11.71 -33.73
N LEU A 107 -1.91 -12.44 -32.65
CA LEU A 107 -3.14 -13.22 -32.50
C LEU A 107 -4.37 -12.32 -32.40
N ASN A 108 -4.28 -11.22 -31.64
CA ASN A 108 -5.38 -10.29 -31.44
C ASN A 108 -5.04 -8.90 -31.99
N LYS A 109 -5.58 -8.58 -33.17
CA LYS A 109 -5.39 -7.29 -33.85
C LYS A 109 -6.00 -6.09 -33.12
N HIS A 110 -6.82 -6.30 -32.08
CA HIS A 110 -7.34 -5.23 -31.22
C HIS A 110 -6.45 -4.96 -30.01
N LEU A 111 -5.40 -5.76 -29.78
CA LEU A 111 -4.46 -5.58 -28.68
C LEU A 111 -3.31 -4.66 -29.11
N SER A 112 -3.19 -3.51 -28.47
CA SER A 112 -2.09 -2.57 -28.65
C SER A 112 -1.01 -2.75 -27.58
N GLN A 113 0.26 -2.53 -27.92
CA GLN A 113 1.37 -2.56 -26.98
C GLN A 113 1.33 -1.39 -25.98
N ASN A 114 1.94 -1.57 -24.80
CA ASN A 114 2.18 -0.50 -23.84
C ASN A 114 3.08 0.59 -24.43
N GLU A 115 2.83 1.85 -24.07
CA GLU A 115 3.61 3.01 -24.53
C GLU A 115 5.10 2.85 -24.21
N GLY A 116 5.98 3.15 -25.18
CA GLY A 116 7.44 3.06 -25.03
C GLY A 116 8.05 1.72 -25.46
N TYR A 117 7.25 0.67 -25.64
CA TYR A 117 7.68 -0.56 -26.29
C TYR A 117 7.34 -0.50 -27.77
N HIS A 118 8.36 -0.40 -28.62
CA HIS A 118 8.24 -0.36 -30.07
C HIS A 118 8.74 -1.68 -30.65
N ASP A 119 7.83 -2.54 -31.12
CA ASP A 119 8.10 -3.78 -31.86
C ASP A 119 7.11 -3.96 -33.03
#